data_AF-A0AAN7AEX5-F1
#
_entry.id   AF-A0AAN7AEX5-F1
#
_cell.length_a   1.000
_cell.length_b   1.000
_cell.length_c   1.000
_cell.angle_alpha   90.00
_cell.angle_beta   90.00
_cell.angle_gamma   90.00
#
_symmetry.space_group_name_H-M   'P 1'
#
loop_
_entity.id
_entity.type
_entity.pdbx_description
1 polymer ?
#
loop_
_entity_poly.entity_id
_entity_poly.type
_entity_poly.pdbx_seq_one_letter_code
_entity_poly.pdbx_strand_id
1 'polypeptide(L)' 'DCLFLDVYAPTNATATSKLPVFVFIQGGGFSSLTHPNLNGTDLKLASNKSIVVVALNAQV' A
#
# COMPACT_ATOMS: atom_id res chain seq x y z
N ASP A 1 14.54 14.05 -1.30
CA ASP A 1 13.08 13.95 -1.27
C ASP A 1 12.71 12.49 -1.44
N CYS A 2 12.12 11.87 -0.42
CA CYS A 2 11.91 10.41 -0.34
C CYS A 2 10.53 10.05 0.24
N LEU A 3 9.63 11.03 0.36
CA LEU A 3 8.26 10.84 0.86
C LEU A 3 7.37 10.37 -0.29
N PHE A 4 7.48 9.10 -0.63
CA PHE A 4 6.67 8.46 -1.66
C PHE A 4 5.63 7.52 -1.04
N LEU A 5 4.53 7.34 -1.76
CA LEU A 5 3.46 6.44 -1.41
C LEU A 5 3.00 5.68 -2.65
N ASP A 6 2.88 4.36 -2.51
CA ASP A 6 2.32 3.50 -3.54
C ASP A 6 0.89 3.11 -3.21
N VAL A 7 0.00 3.20 -4.20
CA VAL A 7 -1.42 2.88 -4.07
C VAL A 7 -1.79 1.78 -5.06
N TYR A 8 -2.31 0.67 -4.54
CA TYR A 8 -2.78 -0.47 -5.32
C TYR A 8 -4.30 -0.61 -5.16
N ALA A 9 -5.03 -0.34 -6.23
CA ALA A 9 -6.48 -0.47 -6.28
C ALA A 9 -6.93 -1.52 -7.32
N PRO A 10 -8.14 -2.08 -7.19
CA PRO A 10 -8.80 -2.84 -8.25
C PRO A 10 -9.06 -1.96 -9.48
N THR A 11 -8.91 -2.50 -10.69
CA THR A 11 -9.10 -1.75 -11.95
C THR A 11 -10.50 -1.14 -12.10
N ASN A 12 -11.50 -1.77 -11.49
CA ASN A 12 -12.90 -1.33 -11.56
C ASN A 12 -13.30 -0.43 -10.36
N ALA A 13 -12.36 -0.07 -9.49
CA ALA A 13 -12.65 0.80 -8.36
C ALA A 13 -12.89 2.24 -8.84
N THR A 14 -13.90 2.88 -8.26
CA THR A 14 -14.28 4.27 -8.53
C THR A 14 -14.26 5.07 -7.22
N ALA A 15 -14.34 6.40 -7.31
CA ALA A 15 -14.43 7.27 -6.13
C ALA A 15 -15.64 6.96 -5.22
N THR A 16 -16.67 6.28 -5.74
CA THR A 16 -17.87 5.90 -4.98
C THR A 16 -17.85 4.45 -4.49
N SER A 17 -16.84 3.65 -4.85
CA SER A 17 -16.75 2.23 -4.48
C SER A 17 -16.52 1.99 -2.98
N LYS A 18 -16.04 3.00 -2.23
CA LYS A 18 -15.83 2.98 -0.77
C LYS A 18 -15.17 1.68 -0.26
N LEU A 19 -14.12 1.24 -0.95
CA LEU A 19 -13.42 0.01 -0.58
C LEU A 19 -12.63 0.22 0.73
N PRO A 20 -12.60 -0.79 1.62
CA PRO A 20 -11.73 -0.76 2.79
C PRO A 20 -10.26 -0.57 2.40
N VAL A 21 -9.55 0.25 3.17
CA VAL A 21 -8.15 0.62 2.91
C VAL A 21 -7.23 -0.10 3.88
N PHE A 22 -6.27 -0.84 3.33
CA PHE A 22 -5.18 -1.46 4.08
C PHE A 22 -3.93 -0.60 3.95
N VAL A 23 -3.52 0.04 5.05
CA VAL A 23 -2.32 0.88 5.09
C VAL A 23 -1.17 0.05 5.65
N PHE A 24 -0.16 -0.19 4.82
CA PHE A 24 1.07 -0.84 5.22
C PHE A 24 2.13 0.21 5.56
N ILE A 25 2.52 0.22 6.83
CA ILE A 25 3.63 1.03 7.33
C ILE A 25 4.82 0.10 7.44
N GLN A 26 5.83 0.38 6.63
CA GLN A 26 7.04 -0.41 6.58
C GLN A 26 7.84 -0.32 7.89
N GLY A 27 8.38 -1.46 8.32
CA GLY A 27 9.34 -1.54 9.43
C GLY A 27 10.76 -1.14 9.04
N GLY A 28 11.66 -1.13 10.01
CA GLY A 28 13.07 -0.73 9.81
C GLY A 28 13.66 0.12 10.94
N GLY A 29 13.02 0.12 12.11
CA GLY A 29 13.57 0.71 13.33
C GLY A 29 13.90 2.19 13.22
N PHE A 30 13.19 2.94 12.37
CA PHE A 30 13.46 4.36 12.08
C PHE A 30 14.88 4.64 11.56
N SER A 31 15.57 3.63 11.02
CA SER A 31 16.97 3.73 10.63
C SER A 31 17.26 3.17 9.23
N SER A 32 16.34 2.39 8.65
CA SER A 32 16.48 1.93 7.27
C SER A 32 15.15 1.61 6.61
N LEU A 33 15.09 1.83 5.29
CA LEU A 33 13.97 1.36 4.49
C LEU A 33 14.17 -0.12 4.10
N THR A 34 13.73 -1.06 4.96
CA THR A 34 13.91 -2.51 4.73
C THR A 34 13.03 -3.13 3.63
N HIS A 35 11.88 -2.53 3.29
CA HIS A 35 10.92 -3.11 2.34
C HIS A 35 10.27 -2.06 1.40
N PRO A 36 11.05 -1.21 0.71
CA PRO A 36 10.54 -0.05 -0.03
C PRO A 36 9.61 -0.40 -1.20
N ASN A 37 9.56 -1.67 -1.60
CA ASN A 37 8.89 -2.14 -2.82
C ASN A 37 7.87 -3.25 -2.52
N LEU A 38 7.10 -3.13 -1.45
CA LEU A 38 6.10 -4.14 -1.11
C LEU A 38 5.02 -4.18 -2.21
N ASN A 39 4.94 -5.29 -2.95
CA ASN A 39 3.97 -5.46 -4.03
C ASN A 39 2.57 -5.75 -3.45
N GLY A 40 1.72 -4.72 -3.37
CA GLY A 40 0.36 -4.82 -2.85
C GLY A 40 -0.61 -5.65 -3.71
N THR A 41 -0.17 -6.15 -4.88
CA THR A 41 -1.01 -6.92 -5.81
C THR A 41 -1.46 -8.25 -5.21
N ASP A 42 -0.58 -8.95 -4.50
CA ASP A 42 -0.90 -10.24 -3.90
C ASP A 42 -1.90 -10.09 -2.75
N LEU A 43 -1.76 -9.05 -1.93
CA LEU A 43 -2.73 -8.73 -0.86
C LEU A 43 -4.11 -8.39 -1.44
N LYS A 44 -4.14 -7.60 -2.52
CA LYS A 44 -5.38 -7.28 -3.24
C LYS A 44 -6.02 -8.53 -3.83
N LEU A 45 -5.25 -9.45 -4.41
CA LEU A 45 -5.74 -10.72 -4.95
C LEU A 45 -6.26 -11.64 -3.83
N ALA A 46 -5.55 -11.74 -2.71
CA ALA A 46 -5.96 -12.52 -1.54
C ALA A 46 -7.28 -12.02 -0.93
N SER A 47 -7.54 -10.71 -1.00
CA SER A 47 -8.81 -10.09 -0.58
C SER A 47 -9.91 -10.14 -1.65
N ASN A 48 -9.72 -10.93 -2.72
CA ASN A 48 -10.64 -11.01 -3.86
C ASN A 48 -10.96 -9.63 -4.48
N LYS A 49 -9.95 -8.76 -4.57
CA LYS A 49 -10.05 -7.39 -5.10
C LYS A 49 -11.02 -6.48 -4.34
N SER A 50 -11.25 -6.74 -3.05
CA SER A 50 -12.18 -5.96 -2.21
C SER A 50 -11.50 -4.86 -1.38
N ILE A 51 -10.18 -4.68 -1.49
CA ILE A 51 -9.42 -3.69 -0.72
C ILE A 51 -8.55 -2.81 -1.62
N VAL A 52 -8.23 -1.63 -1.11
CA VAL A 52 -7.14 -0.78 -1.62
C VAL A 52 -5.95 -0.94 -0.68
N VAL A 53 -4.75 -1.18 -1.22
CA VAL A 53 -3.51 -1.30 -0.44
C VAL A 53 -2.67 -0.05 -0.63
N VAL A 54 -2.18 0.51 0.46
CA VAL A 54 -1.42 1.76 0.49
C VAL A 54 -0.11 1.49 1.22
N ALA A 55 1.04 1.62 0.54
CA ALA A 55 2.37 1.36 1.10
C ALA A 55 3.17 2.66 1.23
N LEU A 56 3.45 3.07 2.47
CA LEU A 56 4.11 4.33 2.80
C LEU A 56 5.63 4.15 2.93
N ASN A 57 6.39 5.00 2.22
CA ASN A 57 7.81 5.19 2.49
C ASN A 57 7.99 6.40 3.41
N ALA A 58 8.64 6.18 4.55
CA ALA A 58 8.94 7.21 5.53
C ALA A 58 10.40 7.65 5.43
N GLN A 59 10.66 8.91 5.76
CA GLN A 59 12.02 9.44 5.88
C GLN A 59 12.68 8.81 7.12
N VAL A 60 13.80 8.12 6.90
CA VAL A 60 14.73 7.65 7.94
C VAL A 60 16.08 8.31 7.73
#